data_AF-A0A0B8WX94-F1
#
_entry.id   AF-A0A0B8WX94-F1
#
_cell.length_a   1.000
_cell.length_b   1.000
_cell.length_c   1.000
_cell.angle_alpha   90.00
_cell.angle_beta   90.00
_cell.angle_gamma   90.00
#
_symmetry.space_group_name_H-M   'P 1'
#
loop_
_entity.id
_entity.type
_entity.pdbx_description
1 polymer ?
#
loop_
_entity_poly.entity_id
_entity_poly.type
_entity_poly.pdbx_seq_one_letter_code
_entity_poly.pdbx_strand_id
1 'polypeptide(L)'
;MMFVKSLTVASLVLGAQTVAFAEDDLMSILEGKTSQAAAQFVESEEVAKLKKAVNPSTAEQNIFFQFLVEKNYEKALFQWATAFNGSSFQQTETGKALEAFLNYKNGLKLTGVEALLNIAQPEKIDSTVISLWKENLNDKDPVWGMAQVTWNPYWTQVFGVGAEMAVLLQKSYVNEDIAALTELIKKTPVDSVERNLLQWQLVLNLGIRGDAGKAAQVLAHLMKAKNNPIDKDLMTITAGRLLYQNGFLDAAIQYYKKIGKKSDYWFQSQEEMAWAYMRKGEPQNAIAITKTLTYPHFKGWVGIESYLLSSFSSLKVCDYPHVLETMKAIKPQFGEHLVALEKLTVDPNQPAVANLMKTLSVGPVSLEKLGKDAHLIPAHASKDEVLTLLVKRHAYLMKESELAEQLYARSLTFGNLQGQFETLKNQVQTRAQMTQGAGLQRVQELAKSELEDSKQVMQRLRIVEVEMIQQVDAASKFIKNVGTTEAKLGSTGSTNKYAMSFANDKEIWFDELSNFKVDVKKGCAKASVKE
;
A
#
# COMPACT_ATOMS: atom_id res chain seq x y z
N MET A 1 8.52 51.42 -2.93
CA MET A 1 9.48 51.09 -1.87
C MET A 1 10.14 49.76 -2.25
N MET A 2 11.11 49.74 -3.16
CA MET A 2 12.52 50.12 -2.99
C MET A 2 13.13 49.59 -1.69
N PHE A 3 13.87 48.48 -1.77
CA PHE A 3 15.26 48.46 -1.30
C PHE A 3 16.09 47.53 -2.19
N VAL A 4 16.93 48.20 -2.97
CA VAL A 4 18.05 47.68 -3.75
C VAL A 4 19.23 47.46 -2.79
N LYS A 5 19.94 46.34 -2.90
CA LYS A 5 21.35 46.28 -2.49
C LYS A 5 22.17 45.58 -3.58
N SER A 6 23.14 46.35 -4.08
CA SER A 6 24.12 45.99 -5.10
C SER A 6 25.40 45.45 -4.46
N LEU A 7 26.06 44.60 -5.25
CA LEU A 7 27.49 44.32 -5.41
C LEU A 7 28.38 44.04 -4.19
N THR A 8 29.03 42.87 -4.22
CA THR A 8 30.50 42.85 -4.26
C THR A 8 30.97 41.69 -5.14
N VAL A 9 31.73 42.04 -6.18
CA VAL A 9 32.39 41.14 -7.12
C VAL A 9 33.68 40.66 -6.46
N ALA A 10 33.86 39.34 -6.35
CA ALA A 10 35.14 38.72 -6.06
C ALA A 10 35.47 37.76 -7.21
N SER A 11 36.35 38.21 -8.10
CA SER A 11 36.95 37.41 -9.15
C SER A 11 37.86 36.35 -8.51
N LEU A 12 37.50 35.08 -8.66
CA LEU A 12 38.43 33.97 -8.41
C LEU A 12 38.80 33.35 -9.77
N VAL A 13 40.03 33.64 -10.19
CA VAL A 13 40.72 32.95 -11.27
C VAL A 13 41.11 31.57 -10.73
N LEU A 14 40.49 30.52 -11.25
CA LEU A 14 40.96 29.14 -11.08
C LEU A 14 41.22 28.56 -12.47
N GLY A 15 42.47 28.13 -12.67
CA GLY A 15 43.02 27.70 -13.94
C GLY A 15 42.31 26.48 -14.51
N ALA A 16 42.16 26.50 -15.83
CA ALA A 16 41.85 25.33 -16.63
C ALA A 16 42.99 24.32 -16.50
N GLN A 17 42.76 23.24 -15.75
CA GLN A 17 43.47 21.99 -15.99
C GLN A 17 42.62 21.19 -16.97
N THR A 18 43.08 21.17 -18.21
CA THR A 18 42.66 20.20 -19.22
C THR A 18 42.98 18.81 -18.70
N VAL A 19 41.96 18.09 -18.23
CA VAL A 19 42.04 16.64 -18.04
C VAL A 19 41.98 16.04 -19.44
N ALA A 20 43.17 15.73 -19.99
CA ALA A 20 43.28 14.88 -21.16
C ALA A 20 42.72 13.50 -20.76
N PHE A 21 41.57 13.14 -21.32
CA PHE A 21 40.99 11.82 -21.16
C PHE A 21 41.92 10.79 -21.80
N ALA A 22 42.20 9.73 -21.05
CA ALA A 22 42.89 8.53 -21.52
C ALA A 22 41.97 7.77 -22.48
N GLU A 23 41.93 8.19 -23.75
CA GLU A 23 41.36 7.41 -24.86
C GLU A 23 42.39 6.47 -25.51
N ASP A 24 43.70 6.64 -25.24
CA ASP A 24 44.77 5.92 -25.94
C ASP A 24 45.03 4.48 -25.44
N ASP A 25 44.50 4.07 -24.28
CA ASP A 25 44.93 2.81 -23.66
C ASP A 25 44.14 1.58 -24.16
N LEU A 26 42.91 1.76 -24.62
CA LEU A 26 42.07 0.65 -25.10
C LEU A 26 42.45 0.20 -26.53
N MET A 27 42.84 1.15 -27.39
CA MET A 27 43.28 0.85 -28.77
C MET A 27 44.67 0.20 -28.79
N SER A 28 45.54 0.53 -27.83
CA SER A 28 46.89 -0.07 -27.74
C SER A 28 46.86 -1.57 -27.44
N ILE A 29 45.84 -2.03 -26.70
CA ILE A 29 45.64 -3.43 -26.33
C ILE A 29 45.05 -4.24 -27.49
N LEU A 30 44.22 -3.63 -28.35
CA LEU A 30 43.64 -4.27 -29.53
C LEU A 30 44.62 -4.33 -30.73
N GLU A 31 45.65 -3.49 -30.75
CA GLU A 31 46.66 -3.43 -31.82
C GLU A 31 47.91 -4.31 -31.58
N GLY A 32 47.94 -5.13 -30.53
CA GLY A 32 49.00 -6.13 -30.33
C GLY A 32 50.38 -5.54 -29.99
N LYS A 33 50.45 -4.29 -29.50
CA LYS A 33 51.70 -3.73 -28.95
C LYS A 33 51.83 -4.13 -27.48
N THR A 34 52.75 -5.06 -27.22
CA THR A 34 53.11 -5.50 -25.88
C THR A 34 53.79 -4.38 -25.10
N SER A 35 53.09 -3.81 -24.11
CA SER A 35 53.72 -2.94 -23.12
C SER A 35 54.43 -3.78 -22.06
N GLN A 36 55.74 -3.56 -21.95
CA GLN A 36 56.56 -4.07 -20.85
C GLN A 36 56.24 -3.30 -19.57
N ALA A 37 55.49 -3.92 -18.68
CA ALA A 37 55.73 -3.98 -17.23
C ALA A 37 54.53 -4.68 -16.59
N ALA A 38 54.63 -6.00 -16.43
CA ALA A 38 53.71 -6.75 -15.57
C ALA A 38 53.90 -6.24 -14.14
N ALA A 39 53.08 -5.27 -13.72
CA ALA A 39 52.82 -5.06 -12.32
C ALA A 39 52.41 -6.42 -11.74
N GLN A 40 53.15 -6.92 -10.74
CA GLN A 40 52.80 -8.14 -10.03
C GLN A 40 51.43 -7.92 -9.37
N PHE A 41 50.39 -8.34 -10.08
CA PHE A 41 49.01 -8.29 -9.65
C PHE A 41 48.86 -9.33 -8.55
N VAL A 42 48.60 -8.89 -7.32
CA VAL A 42 48.28 -9.80 -6.21
C VAL A 42 46.85 -10.26 -6.44
N GLU A 43 46.71 -11.41 -7.09
CA GLU A 43 45.42 -12.06 -7.32
C GLU A 43 44.77 -12.35 -5.96
N SER A 44 43.62 -11.74 -5.69
CA SER A 44 42.85 -12.06 -4.48
C SER A 44 42.52 -13.55 -4.49
N GLU A 45 42.71 -14.24 -3.35
CA GLU A 45 42.48 -15.67 -3.21
C GLU A 45 41.09 -16.11 -3.71
N GLU A 46 40.11 -15.23 -3.58
CA GLU A 46 38.72 -15.39 -4.04
C GLU A 46 38.62 -15.51 -5.56
N VAL A 47 39.23 -14.59 -6.30
CA VAL A 47 39.21 -14.63 -7.77
C VAL A 47 40.02 -15.81 -8.31
N ALA A 48 41.10 -16.21 -7.65
CA ALA A 48 41.83 -17.42 -8.00
C ALA A 48 40.95 -18.69 -7.87
N LYS A 49 40.03 -18.74 -6.89
CA LYS A 49 39.06 -19.84 -6.75
C LYS A 49 38.00 -19.83 -7.85
N LEU A 50 37.45 -18.65 -8.18
CA LEU A 50 36.50 -18.51 -9.29
C LEU A 50 37.11 -18.90 -10.63
N LYS A 51 38.37 -18.50 -10.86
CA LYS A 51 39.12 -18.84 -12.07
C LYS A 51 39.33 -20.35 -12.23
N LYS A 52 39.53 -21.08 -11.14
CA LYS A 52 39.62 -22.56 -11.16
C LYS A 52 38.33 -23.23 -11.64
N ALA A 53 37.17 -22.62 -11.38
CA ALA A 53 35.88 -23.16 -11.82
C ALA A 53 35.67 -23.10 -13.35
N VAL A 54 36.47 -22.29 -14.05
CA VAL A 54 36.39 -22.09 -15.51
C VAL A 54 37.57 -22.77 -16.24
N ASN A 55 38.39 -23.55 -15.55
CA ASN A 55 39.63 -24.10 -16.10
C ASN A 55 39.40 -25.13 -17.23
N PRO A 56 40.01 -24.98 -18.43
CA PRO A 56 40.96 -23.92 -18.83
C PRO A 56 40.29 -22.58 -19.16
N SER A 57 40.81 -21.51 -18.55
CA SER A 57 40.30 -20.15 -18.75
C SER A 57 40.82 -19.53 -20.05
N THR A 58 39.94 -18.95 -20.87
CA THR A 58 40.32 -18.22 -22.09
C THR A 58 40.94 -16.85 -21.79
N ALA A 59 41.51 -16.18 -22.79
CA ALA A 59 42.06 -14.83 -22.64
C ALA A 59 40.97 -13.82 -22.21
N GLU A 60 39.78 -13.92 -22.79
CA GLU A 60 38.62 -13.07 -22.49
C GLU A 60 38.13 -13.25 -21.05
N GLN A 61 38.19 -14.49 -20.53
CA GLN A 61 37.85 -14.80 -19.15
C GLN A 61 38.90 -14.25 -18.17
N ASN A 62 40.18 -14.26 -18.54
CA ASN A 62 41.23 -13.63 -17.73
C ASN A 62 41.03 -12.12 -17.61
N ILE A 63 40.70 -11.44 -18.72
CA ILE A 63 40.40 -10.00 -18.75
C ILE A 63 39.17 -9.71 -17.88
N PHE A 64 38.13 -10.54 -17.98
CA PHE A 64 36.95 -10.42 -17.12
C PHE A 64 37.31 -10.46 -15.63
N PHE A 65 38.09 -11.46 -15.20
CA PHE A 65 38.49 -11.61 -13.81
C PHE A 65 39.36 -10.46 -13.33
N GLN A 66 40.22 -9.91 -14.20
CA GLN A 66 40.97 -8.70 -13.89
C GLN A 66 40.04 -7.52 -13.58
N PHE A 67 39.06 -7.23 -14.44
CA PHE A 67 38.09 -6.16 -14.18
C PHE A 67 37.28 -6.39 -12.90
N LEU A 68 36.97 -7.65 -12.57
CA LEU A 68 36.29 -8.00 -11.33
C LEU A 68 37.15 -7.69 -10.10
N VAL A 69 38.45 -8.02 -10.11
CA VAL A 69 39.39 -7.69 -9.01
C VAL A 69 39.57 -6.18 -8.87
N GLU A 70 39.68 -5.47 -10.00
CA GLU A 70 39.77 -3.99 -10.04
C GLU A 70 38.46 -3.30 -9.60
N LYS A 71 37.40 -4.08 -9.32
CA LYS A 71 36.05 -3.60 -9.00
C LYS A 71 35.45 -2.72 -10.10
N ASN A 72 35.91 -2.91 -11.35
CA ASN A 72 35.37 -2.26 -12.52
C ASN A 72 34.20 -3.08 -13.08
N TYR A 73 33.09 -3.10 -12.34
CA TYR A 73 31.95 -3.96 -12.62
C TYR A 73 31.27 -3.65 -13.97
N GLU A 74 31.37 -2.42 -14.46
CA GLU A 74 30.83 -2.04 -15.77
C GLU A 74 31.62 -2.69 -16.90
N LYS A 75 32.96 -2.56 -16.88
CA LYS A 75 33.82 -3.25 -17.86
C LYS A 75 33.71 -4.77 -17.73
N ALA A 76 33.61 -5.29 -16.51
CA ALA A 76 33.37 -6.73 -16.29
C ALA A 76 32.03 -7.17 -16.91
N LEU A 77 30.96 -6.39 -16.76
CA LEU A 77 29.67 -6.68 -17.38
C LEU A 77 29.75 -6.63 -18.91
N PHE A 78 30.45 -5.66 -19.51
CA PHE A 78 30.65 -5.62 -20.96
C PHE A 78 31.49 -6.81 -21.46
N GLN A 79 32.49 -7.24 -20.69
CA GLN A 79 33.33 -8.38 -21.03
C GLN A 79 32.62 -9.74 -20.88
N TRP A 80 31.49 -9.79 -20.14
CA TRP A 80 30.77 -11.03 -19.85
C TRP A 80 30.37 -11.79 -21.11
N ALA A 81 29.82 -11.08 -22.10
CA ALA A 81 29.31 -11.69 -23.33
C ALA A 81 30.41 -12.46 -24.06
N THR A 82 31.57 -11.83 -24.27
CA THR A 82 32.71 -12.43 -24.96
C THR A 82 33.41 -13.50 -24.13
N ALA A 83 33.39 -13.38 -22.80
CA ALA A 83 34.06 -14.32 -21.91
C ALA A 83 33.24 -15.61 -21.67
N PHE A 84 31.91 -15.52 -21.64
CA PHE A 84 31.07 -16.61 -21.15
C PHE A 84 29.85 -16.95 -22.01
N ASN A 85 29.41 -16.14 -22.99
CA ASN A 85 28.22 -16.51 -23.75
C ASN A 85 28.42 -17.82 -24.50
N GLY A 86 27.49 -18.76 -24.29
CA GLY A 86 27.55 -20.10 -24.87
C GLY A 86 28.53 -21.05 -24.18
N SER A 87 29.24 -20.60 -23.14
CA SER A 87 30.07 -21.48 -22.31
C SER A 87 29.21 -22.35 -21.39
N SER A 88 29.74 -23.52 -21.00
CA SER A 88 29.10 -24.36 -19.97
C SER A 88 29.00 -23.63 -18.63
N PHE A 89 29.96 -22.75 -18.31
CA PHE A 89 29.99 -21.98 -17.07
C PHE A 89 28.78 -21.04 -16.93
N GLN A 90 28.40 -20.33 -18.00
CA GLN A 90 27.22 -19.44 -17.98
C GLN A 90 25.95 -20.16 -17.54
N GLN A 91 25.80 -21.43 -17.93
CA GLN A 91 24.61 -22.23 -17.61
C GLN A 91 24.62 -22.78 -16.18
N THR A 92 25.77 -22.74 -15.50
CA THR A 92 25.87 -23.14 -14.09
C THR A 92 25.20 -22.12 -13.18
N GLU A 93 24.79 -22.56 -11.99
CA GLU A 93 24.19 -21.67 -11.00
C GLU A 93 25.18 -20.60 -10.51
N THR A 94 26.47 -20.93 -10.44
CA THR A 94 27.55 -19.97 -10.15
C THR A 94 27.67 -18.90 -11.23
N GLY A 95 27.61 -19.29 -12.51
CA GLY A 95 27.65 -18.35 -13.64
C GLY A 95 26.47 -17.38 -13.61
N LYS A 96 25.25 -17.89 -13.44
CA LYS A 96 24.03 -17.06 -13.30
C LYS A 96 24.11 -16.11 -12.10
N ALA A 97 24.58 -16.59 -10.95
CA ALA A 97 24.72 -15.79 -9.74
C ALA A 97 25.76 -14.66 -9.91
N LEU A 98 26.83 -14.92 -10.67
CA LEU A 98 27.86 -13.92 -10.97
C LEU A 98 27.36 -12.88 -11.98
N GLU A 99 26.62 -13.28 -13.02
CA GLU A 99 25.97 -12.34 -13.95
C GLU A 99 24.97 -11.45 -13.22
N ALA A 100 24.13 -12.04 -12.36
CA ALA A 100 23.20 -11.33 -11.51
C ALA A 100 23.90 -10.30 -10.59
N PHE A 101 25.08 -10.65 -10.06
CA PHE A 101 25.89 -9.75 -9.25
C PHE A 101 26.40 -8.56 -10.05
N LEU A 102 26.86 -8.78 -11.28
CA LEU A 102 27.29 -7.69 -12.16
C LEU A 102 26.14 -6.73 -12.47
N ASN A 103 24.93 -7.25 -12.75
CA ASN A 103 23.74 -6.41 -12.91
C ASN A 103 23.46 -5.58 -11.65
N TYR A 104 23.52 -6.21 -10.46
CA TYR A 104 23.34 -5.52 -9.18
C TYR A 104 24.36 -4.39 -8.98
N LYS A 105 25.65 -4.63 -9.24
CA LYS A 105 26.73 -3.65 -9.06
C LYS A 105 26.70 -2.53 -10.09
N ASN A 106 26.05 -2.73 -11.24
CA ASN A 106 25.82 -1.70 -12.27
C ASN A 106 24.47 -0.97 -12.12
N GLY A 107 23.86 -1.02 -10.92
CA GLY A 107 22.68 -0.24 -10.58
C GLY A 107 21.34 -0.90 -10.91
N LEU A 108 21.35 -2.07 -11.56
CA LEU A 108 20.16 -2.89 -11.80
C LEU A 108 19.89 -3.81 -10.60
N LYS A 109 19.77 -3.20 -9.41
CA LYS A 109 19.71 -3.90 -8.12
C LYS A 109 18.59 -4.93 -8.02
N LEU A 110 17.34 -4.55 -8.28
CA LEU A 110 16.16 -5.41 -8.25
C LEU A 110 16.25 -6.49 -9.31
N THR A 111 16.69 -6.15 -10.52
CA THR A 111 16.94 -7.13 -11.58
C THR A 111 17.99 -8.16 -11.15
N GLY A 112 19.11 -7.72 -10.57
CA GLY A 112 20.16 -8.62 -10.07
C GLY A 112 19.69 -9.50 -8.91
N VAL A 113 19.01 -8.93 -7.91
CA VAL A 113 18.49 -9.69 -6.76
C VAL A 113 17.44 -10.71 -7.20
N GLU A 114 16.51 -10.35 -8.08
CA GLU A 114 15.53 -11.32 -8.57
C GLU A 114 16.17 -12.42 -9.42
N ALA A 115 17.17 -12.08 -10.24
CA ALA A 115 17.92 -13.08 -11.01
C ALA A 115 18.66 -14.07 -10.09
N LEU A 116 19.28 -13.57 -9.02
CA LEU A 116 19.90 -14.41 -8.00
C LEU A 116 18.88 -15.34 -7.34
N LEU A 117 17.79 -14.78 -6.81
CA LEU A 117 16.84 -15.55 -5.99
C LEU A 117 16.02 -16.56 -6.80
N ASN A 118 15.89 -16.38 -8.12
CA ASN A 118 15.23 -17.31 -9.03
C ASN A 118 16.12 -18.48 -9.50
N ILE A 119 17.37 -18.56 -9.06
CA ILE A 119 18.23 -19.71 -9.30
C ILE A 119 17.62 -20.97 -8.68
N ALA A 120 17.48 -22.03 -9.48
CA ALA A 120 16.74 -23.24 -9.10
C ALA A 120 17.44 -24.06 -8.00
N GLN A 121 18.77 -24.14 -8.05
CA GLN A 121 19.61 -24.93 -7.13
C GLN A 121 20.68 -24.04 -6.47
N PRO A 122 20.27 -23.10 -5.59
CA PRO A 122 21.19 -22.11 -5.05
C PRO A 122 22.29 -22.71 -4.17
N GLU A 123 22.11 -23.92 -3.67
CA GLU A 123 23.13 -24.70 -2.95
C GLU A 123 24.35 -25.09 -3.81
N LYS A 124 24.23 -25.02 -5.14
CA LYS A 124 25.33 -25.30 -6.09
C LYS A 124 26.17 -24.07 -6.43
N ILE A 125 25.82 -22.89 -5.91
CA ILE A 125 26.57 -21.66 -6.14
C ILE A 125 27.88 -21.74 -5.36
N ASP A 126 28.99 -21.40 -6.01
CA ASP A 126 30.30 -21.36 -5.37
C ASP A 126 30.29 -20.41 -4.15
N SER A 127 30.87 -20.86 -3.05
CA SER A 127 30.92 -20.12 -1.79
C SER A 127 31.54 -18.71 -1.93
N THR A 128 32.45 -18.53 -2.88
CA THR A 128 33.08 -17.23 -3.17
C THR A 128 32.07 -16.24 -3.73
N VAL A 129 31.22 -16.67 -4.68
CA VAL A 129 30.16 -15.81 -5.22
C VAL A 129 29.13 -15.47 -4.15
N ILE A 130 28.81 -16.44 -3.28
CA ILE A 130 27.94 -16.19 -2.13
C ILE A 130 28.55 -15.15 -1.18
N SER A 131 29.84 -15.21 -0.88
CA SER A 131 30.54 -14.19 -0.07
C SER A 131 30.46 -12.81 -0.71
N LEU A 132 30.69 -12.69 -2.03
CA LEU A 132 30.54 -11.42 -2.74
C LEU A 132 29.14 -10.82 -2.57
N TRP A 133 28.09 -11.64 -2.66
CA TRP A 133 26.72 -11.17 -2.41
C TRP A 133 26.50 -10.73 -0.97
N LYS A 134 26.96 -11.51 0.02
CA LYS A 134 26.81 -11.18 1.44
C LYS A 134 27.48 -9.85 1.81
N GLU A 135 28.63 -9.56 1.22
CA GLU A 135 29.36 -8.31 1.48
C GLU A 135 28.69 -7.08 0.87
N ASN A 136 27.93 -7.26 -0.21
CA ASN A 136 27.41 -6.15 -1.00
C ASN A 136 25.91 -5.93 -0.84
N LEU A 137 25.14 -6.96 -0.51
CA LEU A 137 23.69 -6.90 -0.36
C LEU A 137 23.32 -6.89 1.14
N ASN A 138 23.08 -5.68 1.64
CA ASN A 138 22.68 -5.42 3.02
C ASN A 138 21.25 -5.94 3.30
N ASP A 139 20.99 -6.48 4.48
CA ASP A 139 19.67 -6.96 4.93
C ASP A 139 18.61 -5.85 4.99
N LYS A 140 19.03 -4.59 5.06
CA LYS A 140 18.18 -3.38 5.05
C LYS A 140 17.99 -2.76 3.67
N ASP A 141 18.56 -3.33 2.60
CA ASP A 141 18.36 -2.78 1.25
C ASP A 141 16.88 -2.89 0.86
N PRO A 142 16.22 -1.80 0.41
CA PRO A 142 14.79 -1.82 0.10
C PRO A 142 14.42 -2.83 -1.00
N VAL A 143 15.39 -3.30 -1.80
CA VAL A 143 15.20 -4.30 -2.85
C VAL A 143 14.51 -5.57 -2.34
N TRP A 144 14.77 -5.97 -1.09
CA TRP A 144 14.13 -7.16 -0.49
C TRP A 144 12.60 -7.02 -0.45
N GLY A 145 12.12 -5.84 -0.05
CA GLY A 145 10.69 -5.53 -0.01
C GLY A 145 10.06 -5.29 -1.38
N MET A 146 10.84 -5.29 -2.46
CA MET A 146 10.34 -5.12 -3.82
C MET A 146 10.42 -6.40 -4.65
N ALA A 147 11.29 -7.35 -4.29
CA ALA A 147 11.52 -8.58 -5.04
C ALA A 147 10.27 -9.48 -5.07
N GLN A 148 9.85 -9.86 -6.29
CA GLN A 148 8.72 -10.75 -6.52
C GLN A 148 9.22 -12.15 -6.87
N VAL A 149 9.72 -12.86 -5.86
CA VAL A 149 10.31 -14.20 -6.03
C VAL A 149 9.73 -15.21 -5.07
N THR A 150 9.82 -16.50 -5.39
CA THR A 150 9.51 -17.57 -4.43
C THR A 150 10.75 -17.83 -3.60
N TRP A 151 10.62 -17.66 -2.28
CA TRP A 151 11.75 -17.80 -1.38
C TRP A 151 12.19 -19.26 -1.25
N ASN A 152 13.48 -19.53 -1.49
CA ASN A 152 14.11 -20.83 -1.21
C ASN A 152 14.75 -20.78 0.20
N PRO A 153 14.49 -21.76 1.09
CA PRO A 153 15.07 -21.79 2.44
C PRO A 153 16.60 -21.71 2.52
N TYR A 154 17.33 -22.07 1.45
CA TYR A 154 18.78 -21.87 1.37
C TYR A 154 19.15 -20.38 1.56
N TRP A 155 18.35 -19.47 1.00
CA TRP A 155 18.61 -18.03 1.11
C TRP A 155 18.50 -17.50 2.53
N THR A 156 17.72 -18.16 3.41
CA THR A 156 17.69 -17.82 4.84
C THR A 156 19.03 -18.08 5.52
N GLN A 157 19.77 -19.11 5.09
CA GLN A 157 21.11 -19.40 5.61
C GLN A 157 22.16 -18.40 5.09
N VAL A 158 21.91 -17.81 3.92
CA VAL A 158 22.80 -16.86 3.27
C VAL A 158 22.58 -15.44 3.80
N PHE A 159 21.35 -14.94 3.71
CA PHE A 159 20.98 -13.54 3.97
C PHE A 159 20.26 -13.34 5.31
N GLY A 160 19.94 -14.43 6.02
CA GLY A 160 19.25 -14.37 7.30
C GLY A 160 17.73 -14.25 7.19
N VAL A 161 17.08 -14.33 8.35
CA VAL A 161 15.61 -14.29 8.48
C VAL A 161 15.04 -12.92 8.10
N GLY A 162 15.78 -11.83 8.30
CA GLY A 162 15.32 -10.48 7.95
C GLY A 162 15.01 -10.34 6.46
N ALA A 163 15.93 -10.79 5.60
CA ALA A 163 15.74 -10.78 4.14
C ALA A 163 14.58 -11.69 3.70
N GLU A 164 14.47 -12.89 4.29
CA GLU A 164 13.33 -13.80 4.04
C GLU A 164 11.99 -13.09 4.33
N MET A 165 11.88 -12.45 5.48
CA MET A 165 10.65 -11.78 5.88
C MET A 165 10.33 -10.59 4.99
N ALA A 166 11.33 -9.78 4.62
CA ALA A 166 11.14 -8.64 3.74
C ALA A 166 10.56 -9.05 2.38
N VAL A 167 10.95 -10.22 1.84
CA VAL A 167 10.42 -10.79 0.60
C VAL A 167 9.02 -11.39 0.81
N LEU A 168 8.83 -12.20 1.86
CA LEU A 168 7.58 -12.94 2.08
C LEU A 168 6.40 -12.02 2.44
N LEU A 169 6.63 -10.98 3.24
CA LEU A 169 5.58 -10.05 3.69
C LEU A 169 4.88 -9.29 2.55
N GLN A 170 5.41 -9.34 1.33
CA GLN A 170 4.82 -8.69 0.14
C GLN A 170 3.70 -9.50 -0.52
N LYS A 171 3.58 -10.81 -0.26
CA LYS A 171 2.82 -11.70 -1.14
C LYS A 171 1.32 -11.82 -0.86
N SER A 172 0.81 -11.51 0.33
CA SER A 172 -0.62 -11.21 0.61
C SER A 172 -0.83 -11.12 2.11
N TYR A 173 -1.33 -10.01 2.62
CA TYR A 173 -1.51 -9.78 4.06
C TYR A 173 -2.60 -10.64 4.72
N VAL A 174 -3.44 -11.35 3.96
CA VAL A 174 -4.74 -11.86 4.48
C VAL A 174 -5.10 -13.30 4.03
N ASN A 175 -4.20 -14.08 3.44
CA ASN A 175 -4.49 -15.49 3.17
C ASN A 175 -3.28 -16.40 3.40
N GLU A 176 -2.77 -16.33 4.62
CA GLU A 176 -1.67 -17.17 5.04
C GLU A 176 -2.15 -18.20 6.08
N ASP A 177 -1.63 -19.40 5.95
CA ASP A 177 -1.81 -20.46 6.91
C ASP A 177 -1.32 -19.96 8.29
N ILE A 178 -2.23 -19.87 9.27
CA ILE A 178 -1.94 -19.42 10.64
C ILE A 178 -0.79 -20.24 11.23
N ALA A 179 -0.67 -21.53 10.90
CA ALA A 179 0.43 -22.37 11.36
C ALA A 179 1.77 -21.87 10.78
N ALA A 180 1.83 -21.62 9.48
CA ALA A 180 3.01 -21.09 8.81
C ALA A 180 3.41 -19.71 9.37
N LEU A 181 2.44 -18.78 9.51
CA LEU A 181 2.65 -17.46 10.13
C LEU A 181 3.22 -17.59 11.56
N THR A 182 2.66 -18.49 12.36
CA THR A 182 3.11 -18.71 13.75
C THR A 182 4.55 -19.24 13.78
N GLU A 183 4.91 -20.14 12.85
CA GLU A 183 6.29 -20.63 12.72
C GLU A 183 7.26 -19.52 12.29
N LEU A 184 6.86 -18.61 11.41
CA LEU A 184 7.68 -17.44 11.04
C LEU A 184 7.88 -16.48 12.23
N ILE A 185 6.83 -16.24 13.02
CA ILE A 185 6.91 -15.41 14.24
C ILE A 185 7.87 -16.02 15.27
N LYS A 186 7.93 -17.35 15.38
CA LYS A 186 8.87 -18.03 16.30
C LYS A 186 10.33 -17.87 15.87
N LYS A 187 10.59 -17.82 14.56
CA LYS A 187 11.93 -17.69 13.99
C LYS A 187 12.46 -16.25 13.95
N THR A 188 11.59 -15.26 14.08
CA THR A 188 11.96 -13.84 14.01
C THR A 188 12.37 -13.27 15.38
N PRO A 189 13.39 -12.39 15.44
CA PRO A 189 13.84 -11.79 16.69
C PRO A 189 12.70 -11.07 17.43
N VAL A 190 12.72 -11.14 18.76
CA VAL A 190 11.76 -10.41 19.61
C VAL A 190 11.92 -8.91 19.36
N ASP A 191 10.81 -8.18 19.31
CA ASP A 191 10.76 -6.73 19.06
C ASP A 191 11.34 -6.28 17.70
N SER A 192 11.54 -7.17 16.73
CA SER A 192 11.90 -6.79 15.36
C SER A 192 10.70 -6.22 14.59
N VAL A 193 10.97 -5.38 13.58
CA VAL A 193 9.93 -4.78 12.72
C VAL A 193 9.18 -5.89 11.98
N GLU A 194 9.91 -6.88 11.47
CA GLU A 194 9.38 -8.03 10.74
C GLU A 194 8.46 -8.87 11.61
N ARG A 195 8.86 -9.14 12.86
CA ARG A 195 8.01 -9.87 13.82
C ARG A 195 6.71 -9.12 14.09
N ASN A 196 6.77 -7.79 14.23
CA ASN A 196 5.59 -6.97 14.47
C ASN A 196 4.64 -6.95 13.26
N LEU A 197 5.17 -6.95 12.03
CA LEU A 197 4.39 -7.10 10.80
C LEU A 197 3.71 -8.48 10.71
N LEU A 198 4.43 -9.56 11.03
CA LEU A 198 3.84 -10.90 11.08
C LEU A 198 2.77 -11.03 12.16
N GLN A 199 3.01 -10.44 13.34
CA GLN A 199 2.01 -10.39 14.41
C GLN A 199 0.76 -9.63 13.98
N TRP A 200 0.92 -8.53 13.23
CA TRP A 200 -0.20 -7.80 12.65
C TRP A 200 -1.00 -8.67 11.67
N GLN A 201 -0.33 -9.37 10.75
CA GLN A 201 -1.00 -10.30 9.84
C GLN A 201 -1.71 -11.42 10.61
N LEU A 202 -1.10 -11.94 11.68
CA LEU A 202 -1.73 -12.93 12.54
C LEU A 202 -3.00 -12.39 13.22
N VAL A 203 -2.99 -11.13 13.69
CA VAL A 203 -4.19 -10.47 14.23
C VAL A 203 -5.29 -10.41 13.19
N LEU A 204 -4.98 -9.99 11.96
CA LEU A 204 -5.96 -9.90 10.88
C LEU A 204 -6.54 -11.28 10.52
N ASN A 205 -5.68 -12.29 10.34
CA ASN A 205 -6.10 -13.65 9.99
C ASN A 205 -6.96 -14.30 11.08
N LEU A 206 -6.59 -14.13 12.36
CA LEU A 206 -7.38 -14.62 13.49
C LEU A 206 -8.74 -13.91 13.56
N GLY A 207 -8.77 -12.58 13.39
CA GLY A 207 -10.00 -11.79 13.40
C GLY A 207 -10.97 -12.18 12.29
N ILE A 208 -10.47 -12.39 11.07
CA ILE A 208 -11.29 -12.79 9.91
C ILE A 208 -11.87 -14.20 10.09
N ARG A 209 -11.11 -15.12 10.70
CA ARG A 209 -11.61 -16.48 11.02
C ARG A 209 -12.53 -16.51 12.24
N GLY A 210 -12.82 -15.37 12.86
CA GLY A 210 -13.71 -15.27 14.01
C GLY A 210 -13.06 -15.60 15.36
N ASP A 211 -11.75 -15.85 15.41
CA ASP A 211 -11.00 -16.04 16.67
C ASP A 211 -10.57 -14.69 17.26
N ALA A 212 -11.57 -13.83 17.50
CA ALA A 212 -11.35 -12.45 17.93
C ALA A 212 -10.71 -12.35 19.33
N GLY A 213 -10.89 -13.37 20.17
CA GLY A 213 -10.25 -13.47 21.48
C GLY A 213 -8.72 -13.60 21.37
N LYS A 214 -8.23 -14.56 20.57
CA LYS A 214 -6.78 -14.68 20.33
C LYS A 214 -6.23 -13.50 19.55
N ALA A 215 -6.97 -12.99 18.56
CA ALA A 215 -6.58 -11.79 17.82
C ALA A 215 -6.35 -10.60 18.78
N ALA A 216 -7.24 -10.39 19.75
CA ALA A 216 -7.11 -9.32 20.73
C ALA A 216 -5.89 -9.50 21.66
N GLN A 217 -5.56 -10.74 22.05
CA GLN A 217 -4.37 -11.04 22.84
C GLN A 217 -3.08 -10.71 22.08
N VAL A 218 -2.99 -11.13 20.81
CA VAL A 218 -1.83 -10.82 19.96
C VAL A 218 -1.73 -9.31 19.72
N LEU A 219 -2.86 -8.65 19.45
CA LEU A 219 -2.89 -7.20 19.26
C LEU A 219 -2.45 -6.44 20.52
N ALA A 220 -2.89 -6.87 21.71
CA ALA A 220 -2.49 -6.24 22.96
C ALA A 220 -0.98 -6.36 23.24
N HIS A 221 -0.35 -7.45 22.81
CA HIS A 221 1.11 -7.59 22.83
C HIS A 221 1.75 -6.62 21.82
N LEU A 222 1.27 -6.63 20.58
CA LEU A 222 1.78 -5.80 19.49
C LEU A 222 1.70 -4.29 19.81
N MET A 223 0.62 -3.82 20.44
CA MET A 223 0.46 -2.42 20.86
C MET A 223 1.49 -1.95 21.88
N LYS A 224 2.18 -2.87 22.58
CA LYS A 224 3.23 -2.57 23.56
C LYS A 224 4.64 -2.72 22.98
N ALA A 225 4.78 -3.24 21.77
CA ALA A 225 6.07 -3.46 21.13
C ALA A 225 6.74 -2.11 20.78
N LYS A 226 8.05 -2.00 21.02
CA LYS A 226 8.80 -0.74 20.84
C LYS A 226 8.99 -0.36 19.38
N ASN A 227 9.31 -1.32 18.51
CA ASN A 227 9.60 -1.12 17.09
C ASN A 227 8.42 -1.50 16.21
N ASN A 228 7.21 -1.08 16.58
CA ASN A 228 6.01 -1.45 15.87
C ASN A 228 5.79 -0.50 14.68
N PRO A 229 5.85 -0.98 13.42
CA PRO A 229 5.63 -0.15 12.24
C PRO A 229 4.13 0.11 11.95
N ILE A 230 3.22 -0.57 12.64
CA ILE A 230 1.78 -0.44 12.41
C ILE A 230 1.28 0.86 13.03
N ASP A 231 0.49 1.60 12.27
CA ASP A 231 -0.15 2.82 12.74
C ASP A 231 -0.98 2.57 14.01
N LYS A 232 -0.82 3.47 14.99
CA LYS A 232 -1.45 3.31 16.31
C LYS A 232 -2.97 3.45 16.23
N ASP A 233 -3.48 4.32 15.36
CA ASP A 233 -4.91 4.50 15.17
C ASP A 233 -5.50 3.30 14.42
N LEU A 234 -4.78 2.74 13.45
CA LEU A 234 -5.14 1.47 12.81
C LEU A 234 -5.24 0.31 13.80
N MET A 235 -4.27 0.16 14.72
CA MET A 235 -4.38 -0.85 15.78
C MET A 235 -5.55 -0.58 16.72
N THR A 236 -5.81 0.69 17.03
CA THR A 236 -6.87 1.10 17.96
C THR A 236 -8.25 0.84 17.37
N ILE A 237 -8.48 1.16 16.09
CA ILE A 237 -9.74 0.83 15.40
C ILE A 237 -9.93 -0.68 15.26
N THR A 238 -8.85 -1.44 14.98
CA THR A 238 -8.90 -2.91 14.94
C THR A 238 -9.25 -3.51 16.28
N ALA A 239 -8.72 -2.99 17.40
CA ALA A 239 -9.15 -3.41 18.73
C ALA A 239 -10.66 -3.17 18.95
N GLY A 240 -11.18 -2.03 18.49
CA GLY A 240 -12.61 -1.73 18.47
C GLY A 240 -13.42 -2.78 17.70
N ARG A 241 -12.97 -3.15 16.49
CA ARG A 241 -13.62 -4.18 15.65
C ARG A 241 -13.66 -5.55 16.31
N LEU A 242 -12.54 -5.98 16.92
CA LEU A 242 -12.48 -7.26 17.63
C LEU A 242 -13.42 -7.31 18.84
N LEU A 243 -13.55 -6.19 19.57
CA LEU A 243 -14.50 -6.05 20.67
C LEU A 243 -15.95 -6.05 20.17
N TYR A 244 -16.21 -5.34 19.07
CA TYR A 244 -17.52 -5.31 18.42
C TYR A 244 -17.95 -6.72 17.96
N GLN A 245 -17.07 -7.47 17.31
CA GLN A 245 -17.33 -8.85 16.89
C GLN A 245 -17.74 -9.74 18.08
N ASN A 246 -17.07 -9.61 19.22
CA ASN A 246 -17.38 -10.34 20.45
C ASN A 246 -18.60 -9.80 21.23
N GLY A 247 -19.25 -8.73 20.76
CA GLY A 247 -20.42 -8.13 21.42
C GLY A 247 -20.10 -7.22 22.61
N PHE A 248 -18.83 -6.90 22.87
CA PHE A 248 -18.42 -5.94 23.90
C PHE A 248 -18.57 -4.50 23.38
N LEU A 249 -19.83 -4.09 23.14
CA LEU A 249 -20.14 -2.85 22.41
C LEU A 249 -19.66 -1.59 23.13
N ASP A 250 -19.84 -1.51 24.45
CA ASP A 250 -19.37 -0.35 25.24
C ASP A 250 -17.84 -0.20 25.16
N ALA A 251 -17.11 -1.31 25.24
CA ALA A 251 -15.66 -1.30 25.10
C ALA A 251 -15.24 -0.91 23.68
N ALA A 252 -15.90 -1.45 22.65
CA ALA A 252 -15.65 -1.08 21.25
C ALA A 252 -15.81 0.44 21.03
N ILE A 253 -16.90 1.02 21.54
CA ILE A 253 -17.16 2.47 21.49
C ILE A 253 -16.01 3.26 22.14
N GLN A 254 -15.49 2.81 23.29
CA GLN A 254 -14.36 3.49 23.95
C GLN A 254 -13.08 3.44 23.11
N TYR A 255 -12.86 2.39 22.33
CA TYR A 255 -11.72 2.33 21.40
C TYR A 255 -11.91 3.26 20.21
N TYR A 256 -13.09 3.28 19.59
CA TYR A 256 -13.37 4.20 18.49
C TYR A 256 -13.23 5.68 18.89
N LYS A 257 -13.63 6.05 20.12
CA LYS A 257 -13.47 7.42 20.66
C LYS A 257 -12.01 7.87 20.80
N LYS A 258 -11.04 6.95 20.87
CA LYS A 258 -9.61 7.29 21.00
C LYS A 258 -9.02 7.81 19.70
N ILE A 259 -9.66 7.54 18.56
CA ILE A 259 -9.20 7.99 17.25
C ILE A 259 -9.48 9.49 17.12
N GLY A 260 -8.42 10.29 16.98
CA GLY A 260 -8.53 11.75 16.92
C GLY A 260 -9.01 12.26 15.57
N LYS A 261 -9.60 13.47 15.53
CA LYS A 261 -10.13 14.12 14.30
C LYS A 261 -9.09 14.31 13.18
N LYS A 262 -7.79 14.33 13.51
CA LYS A 262 -6.68 14.45 12.55
C LYS A 262 -6.28 13.11 11.91
N SER A 263 -6.80 12.01 12.43
CA SER A 263 -6.50 10.68 11.92
C SER A 263 -7.22 10.43 10.61
N ASP A 264 -6.54 9.80 9.65
CA ASP A 264 -7.18 9.32 8.42
C ASP A 264 -8.22 8.22 8.71
N TYR A 265 -8.27 7.66 9.93
CA TYR A 265 -9.26 6.68 10.37
C TYR A 265 -10.46 7.28 11.09
N TRP A 266 -10.50 8.62 11.27
CA TRP A 266 -11.52 9.25 12.09
C TRP A 266 -12.94 9.00 11.58
N PHE A 267 -13.23 9.28 10.30
CA PHE A 267 -14.56 9.05 9.72
C PHE A 267 -15.00 7.58 9.83
N GLN A 268 -14.09 6.66 9.54
CA GLN A 268 -14.35 5.22 9.68
C GLN A 268 -14.65 4.83 11.13
N SER A 269 -13.90 5.38 12.09
CA SER A 269 -14.15 5.14 13.53
C SER A 269 -15.50 5.71 13.98
N GLN A 270 -15.93 6.85 13.44
CA GLN A 270 -17.24 7.43 13.74
C GLN A 270 -18.37 6.55 13.19
N GLU A 271 -18.25 6.09 11.94
CA GLU A 271 -19.24 5.20 11.32
C GLU A 271 -19.36 3.87 12.09
N GLU A 272 -18.24 3.22 12.42
CA GLU A 272 -18.22 1.98 13.21
C GLU A 272 -18.75 2.19 14.64
N MET A 273 -18.46 3.34 15.26
CA MET A 273 -19.02 3.71 16.56
C MET A 273 -20.54 3.86 16.49
N ALA A 274 -21.07 4.48 15.43
CA ALA A 274 -22.51 4.60 15.24
C ALA A 274 -23.18 3.23 15.03
N TRP A 275 -22.53 2.30 14.33
CA TRP A 275 -22.98 0.91 14.25
C TRP A 275 -22.98 0.21 15.62
N ALA A 276 -21.97 0.44 16.46
CA ALA A 276 -21.92 -0.08 17.82
C ALA A 276 -23.10 0.43 18.68
N TYR A 277 -23.43 1.73 18.59
CA TYR A 277 -24.62 2.28 19.26
C TYR A 277 -25.92 1.69 18.73
N MET A 278 -26.05 1.51 17.41
CA MET A 278 -27.22 0.86 16.81
C MET A 278 -27.41 -0.56 17.33
N ARG A 279 -26.34 -1.35 17.39
CA ARG A 279 -26.39 -2.73 17.90
C ARG A 279 -26.68 -2.78 19.40
N LYS A 280 -26.31 -1.75 20.15
CA LYS A 280 -26.63 -1.59 21.58
C LYS A 280 -28.10 -1.21 21.82
N GLY A 281 -28.85 -0.82 20.78
CA GLY A 281 -30.22 -0.34 20.90
C GLY A 281 -30.31 1.14 21.27
N GLU A 282 -29.27 1.92 20.98
CA GLU A 282 -29.19 3.36 21.26
C GLU A 282 -29.17 4.19 19.94
N PRO A 283 -30.24 4.14 19.12
CA PRO A 283 -30.26 4.83 17.82
C PRO A 283 -30.09 6.34 17.92
N GLN A 284 -30.48 6.98 19.02
CA GLN A 284 -30.28 8.40 19.28
C GLN A 284 -28.80 8.81 19.27
N ASN A 285 -27.92 7.94 19.76
CA ASN A 285 -26.48 8.18 19.79
C ASN A 285 -25.88 7.98 18.39
N ALA A 286 -26.41 7.01 17.62
CA ALA A 286 -26.04 6.85 16.22
C ALA A 286 -26.42 8.07 15.38
N ILE A 287 -27.63 8.62 15.56
CA ILE A 287 -28.08 9.83 14.84
C ILE A 287 -27.16 11.02 15.11
N ALA A 288 -26.77 11.22 16.38
CA ALA A 288 -25.85 12.30 16.76
C ALA A 288 -24.52 12.22 15.98
N ILE A 289 -23.98 11.01 15.83
CA ILE A 289 -22.75 10.79 15.07
C ILE A 289 -23.01 10.97 13.58
N THR A 290 -24.08 10.39 13.05
CA THR A 290 -24.34 10.44 11.60
C THR A 290 -24.67 11.85 11.12
N LYS A 291 -25.19 12.75 11.97
CA LYS A 291 -25.33 14.17 11.65
C LYS A 291 -23.99 14.82 11.27
N THR A 292 -22.89 14.37 11.90
CA THR A 292 -21.53 14.78 11.51
C THR A 292 -21.16 14.15 10.17
N LEU A 293 -21.38 12.84 10.02
CA LEU A 293 -20.96 12.07 8.83
C LEU A 293 -21.70 12.47 7.55
N THR A 294 -22.95 12.93 7.66
CA THR A 294 -23.76 13.36 6.52
C THR A 294 -23.63 14.86 6.21
N TYR A 295 -22.71 15.56 6.88
CA TYR A 295 -22.49 16.98 6.64
C TYR A 295 -22.01 17.22 5.19
N PRO A 296 -22.62 18.15 4.43
CA PRO A 296 -22.33 18.31 3.01
C PRO A 296 -20.86 18.56 2.66
N HIS A 297 -20.12 19.25 3.54
CA HIS A 297 -18.71 19.57 3.31
C HIS A 297 -17.75 18.37 3.44
N PHE A 298 -18.24 17.23 3.92
CA PHE A 298 -17.49 15.96 3.94
C PHE A 298 -17.79 15.04 2.76
N LYS A 299 -18.37 15.59 1.68
CA LYS A 299 -18.44 14.91 0.38
C LYS A 299 -17.09 14.25 0.10
N GLY A 300 -17.09 13.00 -0.39
CA GLY A 300 -15.89 12.22 -0.77
C GLY A 300 -14.95 11.77 0.34
N TRP A 301 -15.21 12.16 1.59
CA TRP A 301 -14.42 11.74 2.76
C TRP A 301 -15.17 10.69 3.58
N VAL A 302 -16.49 10.64 3.40
CA VAL A 302 -17.41 9.72 4.05
C VAL A 302 -18.08 8.85 2.99
N GLY A 303 -18.25 7.57 3.30
CA GLY A 303 -18.92 6.60 2.43
C GLY A 303 -20.44 6.72 2.46
N ILE A 304 -21.09 6.06 1.51
CA ILE A 304 -22.56 6.02 1.41
C ILE A 304 -23.22 5.26 2.58
N GLU A 305 -22.47 4.39 3.26
CA GLU A 305 -22.95 3.64 4.43
C GLU A 305 -23.35 4.55 5.59
N SER A 306 -22.68 5.69 5.78
CA SER A 306 -23.08 6.71 6.75
C SER A 306 -24.50 7.26 6.50
N TYR A 307 -24.94 7.33 5.25
CA TYR A 307 -26.30 7.77 4.89
C TYR A 307 -27.33 6.65 5.13
N LEU A 308 -26.94 5.39 4.90
CA LEU A 308 -27.75 4.24 5.33
C LEU A 308 -27.93 4.25 6.85
N LEU A 309 -26.85 4.46 7.61
CA LEU A 309 -26.88 4.47 9.06
C LEU A 309 -27.71 5.64 9.61
N SER A 310 -27.59 6.84 9.01
CA SER A 310 -28.45 8.00 9.32
C SER A 310 -29.92 7.69 9.09
N SER A 311 -30.26 7.13 7.92
CA SER A 311 -31.64 6.78 7.56
C SER A 311 -32.19 5.68 8.47
N PHE A 312 -31.40 4.64 8.72
CA PHE A 312 -31.82 3.49 9.52
C PHE A 312 -32.01 3.86 11.00
N SER A 313 -31.11 4.65 11.58
CA SER A 313 -31.23 5.13 12.95
C SER A 313 -32.43 6.07 13.12
N SER A 314 -32.67 6.95 12.16
CA SER A 314 -33.83 7.86 12.14
C SER A 314 -35.15 7.10 12.00
N LEU A 315 -35.18 6.05 11.17
CA LEU A 315 -36.33 5.15 11.06
C LEU A 315 -36.65 4.49 12.41
N LYS A 316 -35.64 4.06 13.19
CA LYS A 316 -35.85 3.45 14.52
C LYS A 316 -36.47 4.40 15.55
N VAL A 317 -36.31 5.71 15.37
CA VAL A 317 -36.92 6.73 16.23
C VAL A 317 -38.14 7.39 15.58
N CYS A 318 -38.65 6.86 14.47
CA CYS A 318 -39.80 7.39 13.73
C CYS A 318 -39.60 8.81 13.16
N ASP A 319 -38.36 9.24 12.90
CA ASP A 319 -38.09 10.50 12.20
C ASP A 319 -38.11 10.30 10.68
N TYR A 320 -39.31 10.06 10.15
CA TYR A 320 -39.52 9.84 8.71
C TYR A 320 -39.14 11.06 7.84
N PRO A 321 -39.38 12.32 8.24
CA PRO A 321 -38.88 13.48 7.49
C PRO A 321 -37.37 13.45 7.28
N HIS A 322 -36.58 13.13 8.32
CA HIS A 322 -35.13 13.05 8.21
C HIS A 322 -34.66 11.87 7.34
N VAL A 323 -35.38 10.75 7.36
CA VAL A 323 -35.13 9.62 6.43
C VAL A 323 -35.23 10.11 4.97
N LEU A 324 -36.31 10.80 4.63
CA LEU A 324 -36.53 11.33 3.28
C LEU A 324 -35.49 12.39 2.90
N GLU A 325 -35.09 13.26 3.83
CA GLU A 325 -34.03 14.25 3.61
C GLU A 325 -32.69 13.57 3.32
N THR A 326 -32.32 12.59 4.15
CA THR A 326 -31.08 11.82 4.00
C THR A 326 -31.04 11.12 2.63
N MET A 327 -32.15 10.51 2.21
CA MET A 327 -32.25 9.84 0.90
C MET A 327 -32.09 10.81 -0.27
N LYS A 328 -32.69 12.01 -0.19
CA LYS A 328 -32.55 13.05 -1.22
C LYS A 328 -31.11 13.56 -1.34
N ALA A 329 -30.36 13.58 -0.23
CA ALA A 329 -28.98 14.05 -0.19
C ALA A 329 -27.97 13.07 -0.83
N ILE A 330 -28.32 11.80 -1.06
CA ILE A 330 -27.38 10.80 -1.60
C ILE A 330 -26.93 11.16 -3.02
N LYS A 331 -27.85 11.50 -3.92
CA LYS A 331 -27.52 11.80 -5.32
C LYS A 331 -26.51 12.96 -5.46
N PRO A 332 -26.72 14.15 -4.86
CA PRO A 332 -25.74 15.24 -4.95
C PRO A 332 -24.40 14.93 -4.27
N GLN A 333 -24.40 14.02 -3.28
CA GLN A 333 -23.18 13.65 -2.56
C GLN A 333 -22.33 12.59 -3.25
N PHE A 334 -22.96 11.55 -3.81
CA PHE A 334 -22.24 10.40 -4.34
C PHE A 334 -22.35 10.24 -5.85
N GLY A 335 -23.27 10.93 -6.53
CA GLY A 335 -23.52 10.72 -7.95
C GLY A 335 -22.29 10.89 -8.83
N GLU A 336 -21.52 11.96 -8.62
CA GLU A 336 -20.27 12.20 -9.37
C GLU A 336 -19.18 11.16 -9.06
N HIS A 337 -19.08 10.76 -7.79
CA HIS A 337 -18.11 9.76 -7.35
C HIS A 337 -18.41 8.39 -7.94
N LEU A 338 -19.67 7.94 -7.90
CA LEU A 338 -20.08 6.66 -8.49
C LEU A 338 -19.83 6.62 -10.00
N VAL A 339 -20.10 7.72 -10.72
CA VAL A 339 -19.77 7.85 -12.15
C VAL A 339 -18.24 7.80 -12.37
N ALA A 340 -17.45 8.39 -11.48
CA ALA A 340 -15.99 8.31 -11.56
C ALA A 340 -15.49 6.87 -11.35
N LEU A 341 -16.02 6.16 -10.36
CA LEU A 341 -15.69 4.75 -10.13
C LEU A 341 -16.08 3.88 -11.33
N GLU A 342 -17.27 4.09 -11.92
CA GLU A 342 -17.71 3.36 -13.12
C GLU A 342 -16.72 3.54 -14.27
N LYS A 343 -16.24 4.77 -14.50
CA LYS A 343 -15.19 5.03 -15.49
C LYS A 343 -13.91 4.27 -15.19
N LEU A 344 -13.48 4.25 -13.92
CA LEU A 344 -12.29 3.51 -13.49
C LEU A 344 -12.41 2.00 -13.71
N THR A 345 -13.63 1.44 -13.64
CA THR A 345 -13.83 0.01 -13.93
C THR A 345 -13.61 -0.35 -15.39
N VAL A 346 -13.69 0.62 -16.31
CA VAL A 346 -13.49 0.43 -17.75
C VAL A 346 -12.09 0.86 -18.15
N ASP A 347 -11.67 2.05 -17.72
CA ASP A 347 -10.36 2.63 -18.00
C ASP A 347 -9.74 3.20 -16.72
N PRO A 348 -8.80 2.47 -16.08
CA PRO A 348 -8.12 2.94 -14.88
C PRO A 348 -7.11 4.06 -15.16
N ASN A 349 -6.81 4.38 -16.42
CA ASN A 349 -5.82 5.40 -16.78
C ASN A 349 -6.40 6.83 -16.74
N GLN A 350 -6.90 7.22 -15.58
CA GLN A 350 -7.46 8.56 -15.37
C GLN A 350 -6.43 9.50 -14.71
N PRO A 351 -6.52 10.83 -14.93
CA PRO A 351 -5.59 11.80 -14.32
C PRO A 351 -5.50 11.72 -12.79
N ALA A 352 -6.63 11.48 -12.12
CA ALA A 352 -6.67 11.32 -10.66
C ALA A 352 -5.89 10.08 -10.19
N VAL A 353 -5.93 8.99 -10.96
CA VAL A 353 -5.14 7.78 -10.68
C VAL A 353 -3.66 8.06 -10.94
N ALA A 354 -3.30 8.74 -12.03
CA ALA A 354 -1.92 9.12 -12.27
C ALA A 354 -1.33 9.98 -11.13
N ASN A 355 -2.12 10.93 -10.60
CA ASN A 355 -1.71 11.73 -9.45
C ASN A 355 -1.59 10.89 -8.17
N LEU A 356 -2.53 9.96 -7.91
CA LEU A 356 -2.43 8.99 -6.81
C LEU A 356 -1.12 8.20 -6.90
N MET A 357 -0.84 7.58 -8.05
CA MET A 357 0.38 6.77 -8.27
C MET A 357 1.64 7.61 -8.06
N LYS A 358 1.68 8.83 -8.60
CA LYS A 358 2.79 9.76 -8.38
C LYS A 358 2.98 10.06 -6.89
N THR A 359 1.89 10.31 -6.18
CA THR A 359 1.96 10.68 -4.76
C THR A 359 2.38 9.48 -3.89
N LEU A 360 1.88 8.27 -4.19
CA LEU A 360 2.26 7.01 -3.54
C LEU A 360 3.74 6.65 -3.75
N SER A 361 4.32 7.05 -4.88
CA SER A 361 5.74 6.78 -5.17
C SER A 361 6.69 7.53 -4.22
N VAL A 362 6.21 8.62 -3.62
CA VAL A 362 6.98 9.46 -2.69
C VAL A 362 6.81 8.98 -1.24
N GLY A 363 5.66 8.42 -0.88
CA GLY A 363 5.39 7.96 0.49
C GLY A 363 3.91 7.82 0.81
N PRO A 364 3.56 7.67 2.10
CA PRO A 364 2.17 7.57 2.54
C PRO A 364 1.32 8.75 2.05
N VAL A 365 0.06 8.47 1.73
CA VAL A 365 -0.87 9.43 1.14
C VAL A 365 -2.09 9.57 2.02
N SER A 366 -2.28 10.76 2.61
CA SER A 366 -3.52 11.12 3.30
C SER A 366 -4.57 11.64 2.32
N LEU A 367 -5.84 11.62 2.74
CA LEU A 367 -6.94 12.19 1.94
C LEU A 367 -6.74 13.69 1.70
N GLU A 368 -6.20 14.40 2.70
CA GLU A 368 -5.85 15.82 2.59
C GLU A 368 -4.87 16.08 1.45
N LYS A 369 -3.85 15.22 1.28
CA LYS A 369 -2.83 15.35 0.23
C LYS A 369 -3.39 15.12 -1.17
N LEU A 370 -4.42 14.30 -1.30
CA LEU A 370 -5.11 14.05 -2.57
C LEU A 370 -6.07 15.18 -2.94
N GLY A 371 -6.58 15.92 -1.96
CA GLY A 371 -7.50 17.04 -2.18
C GLY A 371 -8.72 16.62 -2.99
N LYS A 372 -8.92 17.24 -4.15
CA LYS A 372 -10.09 16.98 -5.01
C LYS A 372 -10.08 15.59 -5.65
N ASP A 373 -8.90 15.02 -5.87
CA ASP A 373 -8.76 13.72 -6.53
C ASP A 373 -9.26 12.58 -5.64
N ALA A 374 -9.31 12.78 -4.32
CA ALA A 374 -9.85 11.80 -3.37
C ALA A 374 -11.28 11.37 -3.74
N HIS A 375 -12.08 12.27 -4.32
CA HIS A 375 -13.44 11.99 -4.76
C HIS A 375 -13.55 11.21 -6.07
N LEU A 376 -12.46 11.09 -6.82
CA LEU A 376 -12.44 10.50 -8.16
C LEU A 376 -11.79 9.11 -8.18
N ILE A 377 -11.33 8.63 -7.02
CA ILE A 377 -10.64 7.37 -6.85
C ILE A 377 -11.32 6.55 -5.74
N PRO A 378 -11.06 5.24 -5.66
CA PRO A 378 -11.63 4.41 -4.59
C PRO A 378 -11.17 4.89 -3.21
N ALA A 379 -12.07 4.89 -2.22
CA ALA A 379 -11.85 5.44 -0.89
C ALA A 379 -10.65 4.81 -0.15
N HIS A 380 -10.37 3.53 -0.44
CA HIS A 380 -9.27 2.79 0.18
C HIS A 380 -7.98 2.75 -0.65
N ALA A 381 -7.96 3.35 -1.85
CA ALA A 381 -6.81 3.26 -2.76
C ALA A 381 -5.54 3.89 -2.17
N SER A 382 -5.65 5.01 -1.45
CA SER A 382 -4.50 5.68 -0.83
C SER A 382 -3.82 4.89 0.28
N LYS A 383 -4.53 3.90 0.84
CA LYS A 383 -4.08 3.05 1.95
C LYS A 383 -3.88 1.60 1.53
N ASP A 384 -4.07 1.27 0.26
CA ASP A 384 -3.91 -0.10 -0.23
C ASP A 384 -2.41 -0.45 -0.29
N GLU A 385 -2.00 -1.42 0.52
CA GLU A 385 -0.60 -1.82 0.67
C GLU A 385 -0.06 -2.46 -0.60
N VAL A 386 -0.89 -3.26 -1.30
CA VAL A 386 -0.54 -3.90 -2.57
C VAL A 386 -0.30 -2.84 -3.64
N LEU A 387 -1.20 -1.86 -3.76
CA LEU A 387 -1.04 -0.75 -4.69
C LEU A 387 0.22 0.06 -4.37
N THR A 388 0.45 0.36 -3.09
CA THR A 388 1.65 1.08 -2.64
C THR A 388 2.93 0.35 -3.03
N LEU A 389 2.96 -0.97 -2.85
CA LEU A 389 4.09 -1.81 -3.26
C LEU A 389 4.31 -1.76 -4.77
N LEU A 390 3.25 -1.94 -5.57
CA LEU A 390 3.33 -1.93 -7.04
C LEU A 390 3.85 -0.59 -7.55
N VAL A 391 3.40 0.52 -6.97
CA VAL A 391 3.87 1.87 -7.31
C VAL A 391 5.35 2.05 -6.99
N LYS A 392 5.79 1.65 -5.79
CA LYS A 392 7.21 1.75 -5.39
C LYS A 392 8.09 0.89 -6.29
N ARG A 393 7.66 -0.34 -6.58
CA ARG A 393 8.36 -1.25 -7.49
C ARG A 393 8.45 -0.67 -8.90
N HIS A 394 7.36 -0.11 -9.43
CA HIS A 394 7.37 0.56 -10.73
C HIS A 394 8.38 1.72 -10.76
N ALA A 395 8.35 2.60 -9.75
CA ALA A 395 9.31 3.70 -9.65
C ALA A 395 10.77 3.22 -9.59
N TYR A 396 11.02 2.07 -8.97
CA TYR A 396 12.34 1.45 -8.91
C TYR A 396 12.77 0.88 -10.27
N LEU A 397 11.89 0.12 -10.93
CA LEU A 397 12.15 -0.45 -12.25
C LEU A 397 12.31 0.61 -13.34
N MET A 398 11.63 1.75 -13.22
CA MET A 398 11.84 2.88 -14.14
C MET A 398 13.25 3.43 -14.05
N LYS A 399 13.81 3.58 -12.84
CA LYS A 399 15.22 3.97 -12.65
C LYS A 399 16.18 2.94 -13.23
N GLU A 400 15.89 1.65 -13.06
CA GLU A 400 16.68 0.59 -13.68
C GLU A 400 16.57 0.61 -15.20
N SER A 401 15.40 0.94 -15.76
CA SER A 401 15.19 1.05 -17.20
C SER A 401 16.04 2.15 -17.81
N GLU A 402 16.10 3.32 -17.15
CA GLU A 402 16.98 4.44 -17.56
C GLU A 402 18.45 4.05 -17.52
N LEU A 403 18.89 3.33 -16.48
CA LEU A 403 20.26 2.83 -16.38
C LEU A 403 20.57 1.76 -17.44
N ALA A 404 19.63 0.85 -17.70
CA ALA A 404 19.78 -0.16 -18.75
C ALA A 404 19.89 0.49 -20.15
N GLU A 405 19.17 1.58 -20.39
CA GLU A 405 19.29 2.37 -21.61
C GLU A 405 20.67 3.04 -21.73
N GLN A 406 21.22 3.57 -20.63
CA GLN A 406 22.59 4.12 -20.61
C GLN A 406 23.64 3.03 -20.87
N LEU A 407 23.50 1.85 -20.25
CA LEU A 407 24.39 0.71 -20.49
C LEU A 407 24.31 0.23 -21.95
N TYR A 408 23.10 0.20 -22.53
CA TYR A 408 22.92 -0.08 -23.95
C TYR A 408 23.60 0.97 -24.84
N ALA A 409 23.41 2.26 -24.56
CA ALA A 409 24.04 3.33 -25.34
C ALA A 409 25.58 3.25 -25.30
N ARG A 410 26.16 2.90 -24.14
CA ARG A 410 27.60 2.65 -24.01
C ARG A 410 28.04 1.37 -24.71
N SER A 411 27.23 0.31 -24.68
CA SER A 411 27.56 -0.95 -25.35
C SER A 411 27.63 -0.80 -26.87
N LEU A 412 26.96 0.19 -27.46
CA LEU A 412 27.08 0.52 -28.90
C LEU A 412 28.53 0.86 -29.32
N THR A 413 29.36 1.34 -28.39
CA THR A 413 30.79 1.60 -28.65
C THR A 413 31.60 0.31 -28.81
N PHE A 414 31.04 -0.84 -28.39
CA PHE A 414 31.63 -2.17 -28.49
C PHE A 414 30.79 -3.03 -29.45
N GLY A 415 31.21 -3.10 -30.72
CA GLY A 415 30.41 -3.58 -31.87
C GLY A 415 29.72 -4.95 -31.80
N ASN A 416 29.95 -5.76 -30.76
CA ASN A 416 29.36 -7.11 -30.58
C ASN A 416 28.43 -7.26 -29.35
N LEU A 417 28.21 -6.21 -28.55
CA LEU A 417 27.44 -6.31 -27.29
C LEU A 417 25.98 -5.87 -27.41
N GLN A 418 25.58 -5.35 -28.58
CA GLN A 418 24.31 -4.64 -28.76
C GLN A 418 23.08 -5.49 -28.40
N GLY A 419 23.02 -6.74 -28.87
CA GLY A 419 21.85 -7.60 -28.67
C GLY A 419 21.57 -7.98 -27.22
N GLN A 420 22.61 -8.20 -26.41
CA GLN A 420 22.44 -8.55 -24.99
C GLN A 420 21.91 -7.37 -24.18
N PHE A 421 22.50 -6.18 -24.34
CA PHE A 421 22.05 -4.99 -23.63
C PHE A 421 20.71 -4.47 -24.14
N GLU A 422 20.39 -4.67 -25.42
CA GLU A 422 19.06 -4.41 -25.95
C GLU A 422 18.02 -5.33 -25.30
N THR A 423 18.33 -6.62 -25.16
CA THR A 423 17.46 -7.59 -24.48
C THR A 423 17.26 -7.19 -23.01
N LEU A 424 18.33 -6.84 -22.30
CA LEU A 424 18.27 -6.40 -20.91
C LEU A 424 17.41 -5.13 -20.75
N LYS A 425 17.66 -4.11 -21.58
CA LYS A 425 16.85 -2.87 -21.63
C LYS A 425 15.37 -3.19 -21.83
N ASN A 426 15.04 -3.98 -22.84
CA ASN A 426 13.66 -4.34 -23.18
C ASN A 426 13.00 -5.16 -22.06
N GLN A 427 13.73 -6.06 -21.41
CA GLN A 427 13.23 -6.84 -20.26
C GLN A 427 12.89 -5.96 -19.06
N VAL A 428 13.79 -5.04 -18.68
CA VAL A 428 13.56 -4.13 -17.54
C VAL A 428 12.39 -3.19 -17.83
N GLN A 429 12.34 -2.62 -19.05
CA GLN A 429 11.23 -1.77 -19.50
C GLN A 429 9.89 -2.51 -19.49
N THR A 430 9.85 -3.75 -20.00
CA THR A 430 8.65 -4.58 -20.00
C THR A 430 8.19 -4.88 -18.57
N ARG A 431 9.12 -5.19 -17.65
CA ARG A 431 8.80 -5.41 -16.22
C ARG A 431 8.25 -4.15 -15.54
N ALA A 432 8.79 -2.98 -15.87
CA ALA A 432 8.24 -1.70 -15.39
C ALA A 432 6.80 -1.53 -15.86
N GLN A 433 6.54 -1.69 -17.15
CA GLN A 433 5.20 -1.57 -17.75
C GLN A 433 4.20 -2.58 -17.18
N MET A 434 4.60 -3.84 -17.00
CA MET A 434 3.77 -4.87 -16.37
C MET A 434 3.42 -4.50 -14.93
N THR A 435 4.38 -3.96 -14.17
CA THR A 435 4.15 -3.52 -12.79
C THR A 435 3.19 -2.33 -12.73
N GLN A 436 3.32 -1.37 -13.66
CA GLN A 436 2.38 -0.26 -13.81
C GLN A 436 0.98 -0.77 -14.15
N GLY A 437 0.87 -1.70 -15.11
CA GLY A 437 -0.38 -2.34 -15.49
C GLY A 437 -1.06 -3.05 -14.33
N ALA A 438 -0.29 -3.79 -13.51
CA ALA A 438 -0.80 -4.42 -12.29
C ALA A 438 -1.30 -3.40 -11.27
N GLY A 439 -0.61 -2.25 -11.12
CA GLY A 439 -1.08 -1.15 -10.26
C GLY A 439 -2.41 -0.57 -10.74
N LEU A 440 -2.56 -0.33 -12.05
CA LEU A 440 -3.80 0.14 -12.66
C LEU A 440 -4.94 -0.87 -12.50
N GLN A 441 -4.64 -2.16 -12.72
CA GLN A 441 -5.59 -3.24 -12.48
C GLN A 441 -6.03 -3.28 -11.02
N ARG A 442 -5.13 -3.09 -10.06
CA ARG A 442 -5.47 -3.03 -8.64
C ARG A 442 -6.46 -1.90 -8.33
N VAL A 443 -6.26 -0.72 -8.91
CA VAL A 443 -7.23 0.39 -8.78
C VAL A 443 -8.59 0.02 -9.38
N GLN A 444 -8.59 -0.65 -10.54
CA GLN A 444 -9.82 -1.13 -11.18
C GLN A 444 -10.57 -2.13 -10.29
N GLU A 445 -9.86 -3.04 -9.63
CA GLU A 445 -10.43 -3.99 -8.65
C GLU A 445 -11.04 -3.29 -7.44
N LEU A 446 -10.33 -2.31 -6.88
CA LEU A 446 -10.83 -1.49 -5.76
C LEU A 446 -12.09 -0.71 -6.16
N ALA A 447 -12.11 -0.11 -7.35
CA ALA A 447 -13.27 0.59 -7.88
C ALA A 447 -14.47 -0.35 -8.06
N LYS A 448 -14.25 -1.56 -8.58
CA LYS A 448 -15.30 -2.58 -8.72
C LYS A 448 -15.86 -3.01 -7.37
N SER A 449 -15.00 -3.24 -6.38
CA SER A 449 -15.41 -3.59 -5.02
C SER A 449 -16.29 -2.51 -4.41
N GLU A 450 -15.84 -1.26 -4.44
CA GLU A 450 -16.55 -0.14 -3.84
C GLU A 450 -17.88 0.17 -4.55
N LEU A 451 -17.96 -0.01 -5.87
CA LEU A 451 -19.23 0.09 -6.58
C LEU A 451 -20.21 -1.00 -6.17
N GLU A 452 -19.74 -2.23 -5.98
CA GLU A 452 -20.60 -3.32 -5.53
C GLU A 452 -21.10 -3.08 -4.10
N ASP A 453 -20.22 -2.66 -3.20
CA ASP A 453 -20.59 -2.26 -1.84
C ASP A 453 -21.61 -1.12 -1.86
N SER A 454 -21.39 -0.10 -2.69
CA SER A 454 -22.31 1.02 -2.88
C SER A 454 -23.68 0.57 -3.40
N LYS A 455 -23.72 -0.38 -4.33
CA LYS A 455 -24.98 -0.97 -4.82
C LYS A 455 -25.71 -1.71 -3.71
N GLN A 456 -25.01 -2.49 -2.90
CA GLN A 456 -25.62 -3.20 -1.77
C GLN A 456 -26.16 -2.23 -0.73
N VAL A 457 -25.42 -1.16 -0.40
CA VAL A 457 -25.89 -0.11 0.51
C VAL A 457 -27.14 0.57 -0.05
N MET A 458 -27.17 0.87 -1.35
CA MET A 458 -28.35 1.44 -2.01
C MET A 458 -29.56 0.49 -1.99
N GLN A 459 -29.36 -0.81 -2.12
CA GLN A 459 -30.43 -1.81 -1.95
C GLN A 459 -30.97 -1.80 -0.51
N ARG A 460 -30.09 -1.75 0.50
CA ARG A 460 -30.49 -1.66 1.92
C ARG A 460 -31.26 -0.37 2.20
N LEU A 461 -30.86 0.75 1.60
CA LEU A 461 -31.59 2.02 1.68
C LEU A 461 -33.01 1.91 1.11
N ARG A 462 -33.20 1.20 0.00
CA ARG A 462 -34.56 0.93 -0.53
C ARG A 462 -35.40 0.11 0.44
N ILE A 463 -34.81 -0.83 1.17
CA ILE A 463 -35.52 -1.57 2.22
C ILE A 463 -35.95 -0.61 3.34
N VAL A 464 -35.07 0.30 3.77
CA VAL A 464 -35.40 1.35 4.76
C VAL A 464 -36.56 2.22 4.27
N GLU A 465 -36.57 2.59 2.98
CA GLU A 465 -37.66 3.37 2.37
C GLU A 465 -38.98 2.61 2.37
N VAL A 466 -38.97 1.34 1.95
CA VAL A 466 -40.18 0.49 1.95
C VAL A 466 -40.73 0.31 3.36
N GLU A 467 -39.87 0.04 4.34
CA GLU A 467 -40.25 -0.10 5.75
C GLU A 467 -40.87 1.20 6.29
N MET A 468 -40.27 2.35 5.97
CA MET A 468 -40.82 3.65 6.32
C MET A 468 -42.24 3.84 5.75
N ILE A 469 -42.44 3.53 4.45
CA ILE A 469 -43.76 3.64 3.81
C ILE A 469 -44.78 2.72 4.50
N GLN A 470 -44.39 1.48 4.82
CA GLN A 470 -45.26 0.52 5.51
C GLN A 470 -45.63 1.00 6.92
N GLN A 471 -44.68 1.52 7.68
CA GLN A 471 -44.96 2.05 9.03
C GLN A 471 -45.89 3.26 8.98
N VAL A 472 -45.71 4.16 8.01
CA VAL A 472 -46.59 5.33 7.80
C VAL A 472 -48.00 4.90 7.38
N ASP A 473 -48.13 3.94 6.44
CA ASP A 473 -49.43 3.42 5.99
C ASP A 473 -50.17 2.71 7.12
N ALA A 474 -49.49 1.83 7.88
CA ALA A 474 -50.06 1.13 9.02
C ALA A 474 -50.55 2.11 10.11
N ALA A 475 -49.76 3.14 10.43
CA ALA A 475 -50.16 4.18 11.35
C ALA A 475 -51.41 4.94 10.85
N SER A 476 -51.47 5.24 9.55
CA SER A 476 -52.63 5.93 8.95
C SER A 476 -53.92 5.09 8.97
N LYS A 477 -53.80 3.77 8.76
CA LYS A 477 -54.93 2.82 8.81
C LYS A 477 -55.44 2.62 10.24
N PHE A 478 -54.54 2.55 11.21
CA PHE A 478 -54.92 2.46 12.63
C PHE A 478 -55.75 3.67 13.08
N ILE A 479 -55.34 4.89 12.69
CA ILE A 479 -56.08 6.13 12.99
C ILE A 479 -57.49 6.10 12.38
N LYS A 480 -57.68 5.49 11.20
CA LYS A 480 -59.00 5.37 10.54
C LYS A 480 -59.93 4.36 11.22
N ASN A 481 -59.41 3.29 11.82
CA ASN A 481 -60.22 2.17 12.32
C ASN A 481 -60.65 2.29 13.78
N VAL A 482 -60.01 3.14 14.59
CA VAL A 482 -60.30 3.25 16.04
C VAL A 482 -61.48 4.18 16.36
N GLY A 483 -62.03 4.88 15.35
CA GLY A 483 -63.07 5.88 15.58
C GLY A 483 -62.58 7.04 16.46
N THR A 484 -63.26 8.19 16.43
CA THR A 484 -62.89 9.38 17.21
C THR A 484 -63.09 9.17 18.71
N THR A 485 -62.23 8.39 19.34
CA THR A 485 -61.80 8.66 20.72
C THR A 485 -60.89 9.89 20.64
N GLU A 486 -60.95 10.78 21.64
CA GLU A 486 -60.13 11.99 21.69
C GLU A 486 -58.72 11.67 21.22
N ALA A 487 -58.45 12.11 19.99
CA ALA A 487 -57.15 11.97 19.41
C ALA A 487 -56.24 12.79 20.32
N LYS A 488 -55.43 12.13 21.15
CA LYS A 488 -54.07 12.61 21.26
C LYS A 488 -53.55 12.54 19.85
N LEU A 489 -53.63 13.67 19.16
CA LEU A 489 -53.13 13.87 17.82
C LEU A 489 -51.80 13.15 17.76
N GLY A 490 -51.79 12.00 17.08
CA GLY A 490 -50.60 11.53 16.42
C GLY A 490 -50.32 12.61 15.38
N SER A 491 -49.60 13.64 15.80
CA SER A 491 -48.89 14.51 14.88
C SER A 491 -48.12 13.55 13.98
N THR A 492 -48.33 13.62 12.67
CA THR A 492 -47.17 13.48 11.80
C THR A 492 -46.18 14.51 12.34
N GLY A 493 -45.15 14.05 13.04
CA GLY A 493 -44.43 14.79 14.08
C GLY A 493 -43.69 16.06 13.66
N SER A 494 -43.91 16.60 12.46
CA SER A 494 -43.40 17.91 12.06
C SER A 494 -44.29 19.03 12.60
N THR A 495 -44.33 19.13 13.93
CA THR A 495 -44.38 20.44 14.57
C THR A 495 -43.00 20.63 15.16
N ASN A 496 -42.32 21.76 14.87
CA ASN A 496 -40.93 22.10 15.22
C ASN A 496 -40.47 21.78 16.67
N LYS A 497 -41.38 21.38 17.56
CA LYS A 497 -41.15 20.96 18.94
C LYS A 497 -40.66 19.51 19.11
N TYR A 498 -40.98 18.60 18.19
CA TYR A 498 -40.59 17.17 18.28
C TYR A 498 -39.60 16.75 17.19
N ALA A 499 -39.29 17.64 16.24
CA ALA A 499 -38.12 17.49 15.39
C ALA A 499 -36.88 17.46 16.29
N MET A 500 -35.91 16.60 15.95
CA MET A 500 -34.60 16.64 16.59
C MET A 500 -34.01 18.04 16.36
N SER A 501 -34.03 18.88 17.38
CA SER A 501 -33.46 20.21 17.32
C SER A 501 -31.99 20.11 17.70
N PHE A 502 -31.13 20.34 16.71
CA PHE A 502 -29.74 20.65 16.97
C PHE A 502 -29.68 22.14 17.29
N ALA A 503 -29.04 22.52 18.40
CA ALA A 503 -28.79 23.92 18.68
C ALA A 503 -27.91 24.48 17.54
N ASN A 504 -28.41 25.46 16.79
CA ASN A 504 -27.76 26.09 15.62
C ASN A 504 -27.57 25.20 14.36
N ASP A 505 -28.66 24.90 13.64
CA ASP A 505 -28.59 24.24 12.32
C ASP A 505 -27.98 25.10 11.18
N LYS A 506 -27.68 26.39 11.41
CA LYS A 506 -27.22 27.31 10.34
C LYS A 506 -25.70 27.43 10.21
N GLU A 507 -24.97 27.26 11.29
CA GLU A 507 -23.50 27.35 11.32
C GLU A 507 -22.97 26.28 12.27
N ILE A 508 -22.38 25.22 11.71
CA ILE A 508 -21.77 24.14 12.49
C ILE A 508 -20.28 24.44 12.62
N TRP A 509 -19.82 24.61 13.85
CA TRP A 509 -18.40 24.84 14.13
C TRP A 509 -17.64 23.51 14.20
N PHE A 510 -16.35 23.54 13.86
CA PHE A 510 -15.54 22.31 13.78
C PHE A 510 -15.43 21.56 15.13
N ASP A 511 -15.52 22.28 16.24
CA ASP A 511 -15.56 21.75 17.60
C ASP A 511 -16.91 21.11 17.96
N GLU A 512 -18.01 21.50 17.32
CA GLU A 512 -19.34 20.91 17.49
C GLU A 512 -19.49 19.55 16.78
N LEU A 513 -18.70 19.33 15.72
CA LEU A 513 -18.65 18.04 15.03
C LEU A 513 -18.27 16.92 16.01
N SER A 514 -19.00 15.80 15.98
CA SER A 514 -18.96 14.66 16.92
C SER A 514 -19.45 14.92 18.36
N ASN A 515 -19.92 16.13 18.69
CA ASN A 515 -20.43 16.49 20.01
C ASN A 515 -21.96 16.71 20.05
N PHE A 516 -22.66 16.38 18.97
CA PHE A 516 -24.11 16.45 18.93
C PHE A 516 -24.75 15.58 20.02
N LYS A 517 -25.86 16.05 20.56
CA LYS A 517 -26.71 15.31 21.49
C LYS A 517 -28.13 15.36 20.97
N VAL A 518 -28.80 14.22 21.01
CA VAL A 518 -30.20 14.10 20.58
C VAL A 518 -31.04 13.73 21.80
N ASP A 519 -32.05 14.55 22.10
CA ASP A 519 -33.07 14.24 23.11
C ASP A 519 -34.30 13.62 22.41
N VAL A 520 -34.36 12.29 22.35
CA VAL A 520 -35.52 11.58 21.79
C VAL A 520 -36.55 11.34 22.88
N LYS A 521 -37.56 12.22 22.96
CA LYS A 521 -38.70 12.04 23.87
C LYS A 521 -39.67 10.99 23.32
N LYS A 522 -39.36 9.72 23.58
CA LYS A 522 -40.11 8.49 23.24
C LYS A 522 -39.89 8.00 21.81
N GLY A 523 -39.29 6.80 21.70
CA GLY A 523 -39.28 6.03 20.45
C GLY A 523 -40.68 5.59 20.05
N CYS A 524 -40.82 5.06 18.82
CA CYS A 524 -42.06 4.58 18.21
C CYS A 524 -42.89 3.74 19.20
N ALA A 525 -43.80 4.37 19.95
CA ALA A 525 -44.59 3.66 20.95
C ALA A 525 -45.64 2.84 20.21
N LYS A 526 -45.39 1.53 20.05
CA LYS A 526 -46.50 0.56 20.08
C LYS A 526 -47.11 0.74 21.47
N ALA A 527 -48.28 1.36 21.55
CA ALA A 527 -49.09 1.24 22.74
C ALA A 527 -49.29 -0.26 22.96
N SER A 528 -48.64 -0.82 23.98
CA SER A 528 -49.00 -2.13 24.49
C SER A 528 -50.46 -2.03 24.88
N VAL A 529 -51.32 -2.66 24.08
CA VAL A 529 -52.68 -2.96 24.50
C VAL A 529 -52.49 -3.89 25.69
N LYS A 530 -52.80 -3.40 26.89
CA LYS A 530 -53.01 -4.28 28.05
C LYS A 530 -54.18 -5.17 27.67
N GLU A 531 -53.95 -6.48 27.61
CA GLU A 531 -55.02 -7.49 27.59
C GLU A 531 -55.93 -7.35 28.82
#